data_AF-A0A3G1KV46-F1
#
_entry.id   AF-A0A3G1KV46-F1
#
_cell.length_a   1.000
_cell.length_b   1.000
_cell.length_c   1.000
_cell.angle_alpha   90.00
_cell.angle_beta   90.00
_cell.angle_gamma   90.00
#
_symmetry.space_group_name_H-M   'P 1'
#
loop_
_entity.id
_entity.type
_entity.pdbx_description
1 polymer ?
#
loop_
_entity_poly.entity_id
_entity_poly.type
_entity_poly.pdbx_seq_one_letter_code
_entity_poly.pdbx_strand_id
1 'polypeptide(L)'
;MPLEIKGPAFIHVLAPCPSGWGTDTAKTVEMARMAVESGVWELAEYENGTYKVSKVIKNRKPVQEYLKGQGRYRHLPEQEIEKLQKQVDDHWANITN
;
A
#
# COMPACT_ATOMS: atom_id res chain seq x y z
N MET A 1 -10.66 -2.27 -18.93
CA MET A 1 -10.78 -3.15 -17.74
C MET A 1 -10.07 -4.48 -18.03
N PRO A 2 -9.42 -5.17 -17.06
CA PRO A 2 -8.54 -6.31 -17.35
C PRO A 2 -9.19 -7.45 -18.18
N LEU A 3 -10.49 -7.66 -17.99
CA LEU A 3 -11.29 -8.66 -18.71
C LEU A 3 -11.53 -8.33 -20.20
N GLU A 4 -11.24 -7.09 -20.62
CA GLU A 4 -11.41 -6.62 -21.99
C GLU A 4 -10.10 -6.67 -22.79
N ILE A 5 -8.97 -6.93 -22.12
CA ILE A 5 -7.65 -7.03 -22.75
C ILE A 5 -7.57 -8.29 -23.59
N LYS A 6 -7.24 -8.14 -24.87
CA LYS A 6 -6.96 -9.27 -25.76
C LYS A 6 -5.51 -9.74 -25.56
N GLY A 7 -5.29 -10.49 -24.48
CA GLY A 7 -3.97 -10.99 -24.08
C GLY A 7 -3.91 -11.31 -22.59
N PRO A 8 -2.74 -11.71 -22.07
CA PRO A 8 -2.55 -11.88 -20.64
C PRO A 8 -2.69 -10.53 -19.93
N ALA A 9 -3.36 -10.53 -18.79
CA ALA A 9 -3.45 -9.39 -17.88
C ALA A 9 -2.98 -9.82 -16.49
N PHE A 10 -2.41 -8.88 -15.74
CA PHE A 10 -1.94 -9.11 -14.38
C PHE A 10 -2.61 -8.12 -13.42
N ILE A 11 -3.05 -8.61 -12.27
CA ILE A 11 -3.63 -7.81 -11.20
C ILE A 11 -2.91 -8.15 -9.91
N HIS A 12 -2.22 -7.18 -9.31
CA HIS A 12 -1.63 -7.33 -7.99
C HIS A 12 -2.64 -6.84 -6.94
N VAL A 13 -3.18 -7.76 -6.14
CA VAL A 13 -4.19 -7.44 -5.12
C VAL A 13 -3.57 -7.56 -3.73
N LEU A 14 -3.60 -6.45 -2.98
CA LEU A 14 -3.32 -6.50 -1.54
C LEU A 14 -4.51 -7.14 -0.82
N ALA A 15 -4.26 -8.33 -0.24
CA ALA A 15 -5.25 -9.03 0.58
C ALA A 15 -4.78 -9.07 2.04
N PRO A 16 -5.28 -8.19 2.93
CA PRO A 16 -4.97 -8.26 4.34
C PRO A 16 -5.33 -9.62 4.92
N CYS A 17 -4.37 -10.22 5.63
CA CYS A 17 -4.51 -11.55 6.23
C CYS A 17 -4.46 -11.42 7.75
N PRO A 18 -5.61 -11.41 8.46
CA PRO A 18 -5.63 -11.16 9.90
C PRO A 18 -4.76 -12.10 10.71
N SER A 19 -4.77 -13.40 10.38
CA SER A 19 -3.95 -14.41 11.05
C SER A 19 -2.45 -14.18 10.84
N GLY A 20 -2.03 -13.92 9.60
CA GLY A 20 -0.61 -13.71 9.27
C GLY A 20 -0.09 -12.34 9.72
N TRP A 21 -0.94 -11.32 9.76
CA TRP A 21 -0.54 -9.96 10.10
C TRP A 21 -0.74 -9.65 11.58
N GLY A 22 -1.47 -10.49 12.31
CA GLY A 22 -1.83 -10.27 13.71
C GLY A 22 -2.74 -9.06 13.89
N THR A 23 -3.74 -8.90 13.02
CA THR A 23 -4.75 -7.82 13.08
C THR A 23 -6.08 -8.40 13.53
N ASP A 24 -6.98 -7.56 14.04
CA ASP A 24 -8.38 -7.93 14.30
C ASP A 24 -9.08 -8.30 12.98
N THR A 25 -9.83 -9.41 12.95
CA THR A 25 -10.57 -9.87 11.77
C THR A 25 -11.63 -8.86 11.33
N ALA A 26 -12.23 -8.13 12.27
CA ALA A 26 -13.20 -7.06 11.98
C ALA A 26 -12.57 -5.86 11.26
N LYS A 27 -11.24 -5.69 11.34
CA LYS A 27 -10.51 -4.55 10.77
C LYS A 27 -9.92 -4.79 9.39
N THR A 28 -10.22 -5.92 8.74
CA THR A 28 -9.65 -6.28 7.43
C THR A 28 -9.81 -5.18 6.38
N VAL A 29 -11.01 -4.59 6.26
CA VAL A 29 -11.30 -3.50 5.30
C VAL A 29 -10.58 -2.20 5.69
N GLU A 30 -10.51 -1.91 7.00
CA GLU A 30 -9.79 -0.75 7.52
C GLU A 30 -8.30 -0.86 7.21
N MET A 31 -7.70 -2.05 7.37
CA MET A 31 -6.29 -2.31 7.05
C MET A 31 -5.98 -2.13 5.56
N ALA A 32 -6.85 -2.60 4.67
CA ALA A 32 -6.71 -2.36 3.23
C ALA A 32 -6.75 -0.86 2.90
N ARG A 33 -7.70 -0.11 3.52
CA ARG A 33 -7.82 1.34 3.34
C ARG A 33 -6.59 2.08 3.88
N MET A 34 -6.10 1.71 5.05
CA MET A 34 -4.91 2.29 5.68
C MET A 34 -3.64 2.06 4.84
N ALA A 35 -3.50 0.91 4.17
CA ALA A 35 -2.38 0.66 3.26
C ALA A 35 -2.33 1.71 2.12
N VAL A 36 -3.50 2.03 1.55
CA VAL A 36 -3.61 3.06 0.50
C VAL A 36 -3.45 4.47 1.07
N GLU A 37 -4.09 4.78 2.20
CA GLU A 37 -4.03 6.12 2.83
C GLU A 37 -2.64 6.49 3.35
N SER A 38 -1.83 5.51 3.76
CA SER A 38 -0.43 5.71 4.14
C SER A 38 0.55 5.69 2.96
N GLY A 39 0.07 5.32 1.77
CA GLY A 39 0.89 5.18 0.57
C GLY A 39 1.80 3.95 0.55
N VAL A 40 1.68 3.03 1.51
CA VAL A 40 2.38 1.74 1.49
C VAL A 40 1.90 0.86 0.34
N TRP A 41 0.67 1.08 -0.12
CA TRP A 41 0.13 0.41 -1.31
C TRP A 41 -0.46 1.43 -2.28
N GLU A 42 0.07 1.47 -3.49
CA GLU A 42 -0.41 2.33 -4.55
C GLU A 42 -1.52 1.66 -5.38
N LEU A 43 -2.47 2.48 -5.82
CA LEU A 43 -3.48 2.07 -6.79
C LEU A 43 -3.09 2.67 -8.12
N ALA A 44 -2.61 1.83 -9.05
CA ALA A 44 -2.12 2.26 -10.34
C ALA A 44 -2.41 1.23 -11.43
N GLU A 45 -2.41 1.70 -12.66
CA GLU A 45 -2.59 0.91 -13.88
C GLU A 45 -1.38 1.14 -14.78
N TYR A 46 -0.85 0.06 -15.36
CA TYR A 46 0.17 0.12 -16.40
C TYR A 46 -0.42 -0.38 -17.70
N GLU A 47 -0.63 0.54 -18.64
CA GLU A 47 -1.22 0.24 -19.94
C GLU A 47 -0.42 0.93 -21.05
N ASN A 48 -0.10 0.19 -22.11
CA ASN A 48 0.58 0.71 -23.31
C ASN A 48 1.85 1.54 -23.00
N GLY A 49 2.69 1.06 -22.07
CA GLY A 49 3.92 1.75 -21.70
C GLY A 49 3.75 2.89 -20.67
N THR A 50 2.52 3.24 -20.31
CA THR A 50 2.20 4.36 -19.41
C THR A 50 1.79 3.84 -18.05
N TYR A 51 2.46 4.33 -17.00
CA TYR A 51 2.09 4.09 -15.60
C TYR A 51 1.21 5.23 -15.10
N LYS A 52 -0.01 4.92 -14.67
CA LYS A 52 -0.98 5.92 -14.19
C LYS A 52 -1.45 5.55 -12.79
N VAL A 53 -1.20 6.43 -11.83
CA VAL A 53 -1.75 6.30 -10.48
C VAL A 53 -3.25 6.65 -10.51
N SER A 54 -4.10 5.69 -10.13
CA SER A 54 -5.56 5.83 -10.10
C SER A 54 -6.03 6.70 -8.93
N LYS A 55 -5.30 6.69 -7.81
CA LYS A 55 -5.63 7.49 -6.63
C LYS A 55 -4.39 8.07 -5.96
N VAL A 56 -4.22 9.39 -6.07
CA VAL A 56 -3.17 10.15 -5.37
C VAL A 56 -3.70 10.68 -4.05
N ILE A 57 -3.09 10.26 -2.95
CA ILE A 57 -3.42 10.74 -1.60
C ILE A 57 -2.54 11.96 -1.29
N LYS A 58 -3.13 13.17 -1.29
CA LYS A 58 -2.38 14.42 -1.07
C LYS A 58 -1.75 14.50 0.33
N ASN A 59 -2.51 14.11 1.35
CA ASN A 59 -2.07 14.08 2.74
C ASN A 59 -2.02 12.63 3.20
N ARG A 60 -0.91 11.94 2.93
CA ARG A 60 -0.72 10.55 3.36
C ARG A 60 -0.67 10.49 4.88
N LYS A 61 -1.29 9.45 5.45
CA LYS A 61 -1.09 9.12 6.86
C LYS A 61 0.33 8.62 7.09
N PRO A 62 0.94 8.85 8.27
CA PRO A 62 2.22 8.24 8.59
C PRO A 62 2.18 6.71 8.45
N VAL A 63 3.23 6.11 7.90
CA VAL A 63 3.38 4.66 7.74
C VAL A 63 3.23 3.96 9.10
N GLN A 64 3.71 4.59 10.17
CA GLN A 64 3.57 4.09 11.53
C GLN A 64 2.11 3.77 11.92
N GLU A 65 1.13 4.57 11.48
CA GLU A 65 -0.29 4.32 11.79
C GLU A 65 -0.79 3.03 11.15
N TYR A 66 -0.33 2.73 9.93
CA TYR A 66 -0.61 1.45 9.27
C TYR A 66 0.10 0.28 9.96
N LEU A 67 1.35 0.44 10.37
CA LEU A 67 2.13 -0.63 11.00
C LEU A 67 1.63 -0.98 12.41
N LYS A 68 1.19 0.01 13.20
CA LYS A 68 0.74 -0.17 14.59
C LYS A 68 -0.41 -1.16 14.74
N GLY A 69 -1.28 -1.27 13.73
CA GLY A 69 -2.39 -2.21 13.72
C GLY A 69 -1.99 -3.68 13.55
N GLN A 70 -0.74 -3.96 13.19
CA GLN A 70 -0.28 -5.28 12.75
C GLN A 70 0.72 -5.89 13.73
N GLY A 71 0.36 -7.05 14.30
CA GLY A 71 1.24 -7.84 15.16
C GLY A 71 2.61 -8.15 14.56
N ARG A 72 2.70 -8.37 13.25
CA ARG A 72 3.96 -8.70 12.55
C ARG A 72 5.04 -7.62 12.63
N TYR A 73 4.68 -6.38 12.95
CA TYR A 73 5.62 -5.25 13.04
C TYR A 73 5.91 -4.79 14.46
N ARG A 74 5.39 -5.47 15.50
CA ARG A 74 5.57 -5.08 16.91
C ARG A 74 7.03 -5.01 17.39
N HIS A 75 7.93 -5.73 16.72
CA HIS A 75 9.34 -5.80 17.07
C HIS A 75 10.20 -4.74 16.35
N LEU A 76 9.63 -3.97 15.42
CA LEU A 76 10.39 -2.99 14.67
C LEU A 76 10.75 -1.79 15.56
N PRO A 77 12.05 -1.40 15.62
CA PRO A 77 12.44 -0.17 16.28
C PRO A 77 12.02 1.05 15.45
N GLU A 78 11.92 2.20 16.10
CA GLU A 78 11.49 3.46 15.48
C GLU A 78 12.34 3.85 14.26
N GLN A 79 13.66 3.61 14.33
CA GLN A 79 14.59 3.86 13.22
C GLN A 79 14.24 3.07 11.94
N GLU A 80 13.71 1.85 12.06
CA GLU A 80 13.27 1.09 10.88
C GLU A 80 11.94 1.60 10.34
N ILE A 81 11.05 2.10 11.22
CA ILE A 81 9.80 2.73 10.81
C ILE A 81 10.07 4.03 10.04
N GLU A 82 11.04 4.83 10.47
CA GLU A 82 11.48 6.04 9.76
C GLU A 82 12.08 5.71 8.39
N LYS A 83 12.87 4.63 8.28
CA LYS A 83 13.38 4.16 6.97
C LYS A 83 12.25 3.77 6.04
N LEU A 84 11.25 3.04 6.54
CA LEU A 84 10.07 2.66 5.76
C LEU A 84 9.27 3.89 5.31
N GLN A 85 9.09 4.88 6.19
CA GLN A 85 8.46 6.16 5.84
C GLN A 85 9.21 6.84 4.70
N LYS A 86 10.54 6.96 4.81
CA LYS A 86 11.37 7.56 3.77
C LYS A 86 11.27 6.79 2.44
N GLN A 87 11.27 5.47 2.47
CA GLN A 87 11.12 4.65 1.26
C GLN A 87 9.78 4.89 0.56
N VAL A 88 8.70 4.97 1.32
CA VAL A 88 7.37 5.31 0.79
C VAL A 88 7.40 6.71 0.19
N ASP A 89 7.96 7.70 0.89
CA ASP A 89 8.01 9.07 0.40
C ASP A 89 8.86 9.22 -0.87
N ASP A 90 10.04 8.59 -0.93
CA ASP A 90 10.91 8.55 -2.09
C ASP A 90 10.20 7.86 -3.28
N HIS A 91 9.51 6.73 -3.03
CA HIS A 91 8.75 6.03 -4.08
C HIS A 91 7.70 6.95 -4.71
N TRP A 92 6.89 7.60 -3.87
CA TRP A 92 5.85 8.51 -4.35
C TRP A 92 6.42 9.74 -5.07
N ALA A 93 7.55 10.29 -4.61
CA ALA A 93 8.21 11.40 -5.31
C ALA A 93 8.64 11.01 -6.75
N ASN A 94 8.95 9.74 -7.00
CA ASN A 94 9.35 9.26 -8.32
C ASN A 94 8.17 8.96 -9.25
N ILE A 95 7.01 8.53 -8.71
CA ILE A 95 5.85 8.12 -9.53
C ILE A 95 4.83 9.24 -9.76
N THR A 96 4.94 10.37 -9.04
CA THR A 96 4.07 11.55 -9.25
C THR A 96 4.75 12.71 -9.97
N ASN A 97 6.00 12.53 -10.45
CA ASN A 97 6.71 13.50 -11.27
C ASN A 97 6.39 13.34 -12.76
#